data_AF-Q9R631-F1
#
_entry.id   AF-Q9R631-F1
#
_cell.length_a   1.000
_cell.length_b   1.000
_cell.length_c   1.000
_cell.angle_alpha   90.00
_cell.angle_beta   90.00
_cell.angle_gamma   90.00
#
_symmetry.space_group_name_H-M   'P 1'
#
loop_
_entity.id
_entity.type
_entity.pdbx_description
1 polymer ?
#
loop_
_entity_poly.entity_id
_entity_poly.type
_entity_poly.pdbx_seq_one_letter_code
_entity_poly.pdbx_strand_id
1 'polypeptide(L)'
;MPVTINNFNYNDPIDNNNIIMMEPPFARGTGRYYKAFKITDRIWIIPERYTFGYKPEDFNKSSGIFNRDVCEYYDPDYLNTNDKKNIFLQTMIKLFNRIKSKPLGEKLLEMIINGIPYLGDRRVPLEEFNTNIASVTVNKLISNPGEVERKKGIFANLIIFGPGPVLNENETIDIGIQNHFASREGFGGIMQMKFCPEYVSVFNNVQENKGASIFNRRGYFSDPALILMHELIHVLHGLYGIKVDDLPIVPNEKKFFMQSTDAIQAEELYTFGGQDPSIITPSTDKSIYDKVLQNFRGIVDRLNKVLVCISDPSININIYKNKFKDKYKFVEDSEGKYSIDVESFDKLYKSLMFGFTETNIAENYKIKTRASYFSDSLPPVKIKNLLDNEIYTIEEGFNISDKDMEKEYRGQNKAINKQAYEEISKEHLAVYKIQMCKSVKAPGICIDVDN
;
A
#
# COMPACT_ATOMS: atom_id res chain seq x y z
N MET A 1 14.67 -3.83 -17.20
CA MET A 1 15.99 -3.16 -16.97
C MET A 1 16.11 -3.10 -15.46
N PRO A 2 17.23 -3.52 -14.85
CA PRO A 2 17.25 -3.78 -13.42
C PRO A 2 16.80 -2.55 -12.60
N VAL A 3 15.95 -2.77 -11.61
CA VAL A 3 15.44 -1.70 -10.76
C VAL A 3 16.59 -1.17 -9.88
N THR A 4 16.88 0.13 -10.02
CA THR A 4 17.92 0.81 -9.22
C THR A 4 17.30 1.44 -7.98
N ILE A 5 17.88 1.15 -6.82
CA ILE A 5 17.51 1.74 -5.53
C ILE A 5 18.60 2.72 -5.12
N ASN A 6 18.21 3.98 -4.94
CA ASN A 6 19.11 5.04 -4.51
C ASN A 6 19.37 4.94 -3.01
N ASN A 7 20.58 5.34 -2.59
CA ASN A 7 20.98 5.44 -1.20
C ASN A 7 21.12 6.91 -0.81
N PHE A 8 20.77 7.24 0.44
CA PHE A 8 20.82 8.58 0.99
C PHE A 8 20.73 8.51 2.52
N ASN A 9 21.20 9.55 3.21
CA ASN A 9 20.91 9.81 4.62
C ASN A 9 19.91 10.96 4.74
N TYR A 10 19.15 10.99 5.83
CA TYR A 10 18.17 12.05 6.06
C TYR A 10 18.81 13.45 6.06
N ASN A 11 20.06 13.57 6.53
CA ASN A 11 20.77 14.84 6.62
C ASN A 11 21.45 15.27 5.30
N ASP A 12 21.42 14.44 4.25
CA ASP A 12 22.01 14.82 2.95
C ASP A 12 21.34 16.09 2.40
N PRO A 13 22.09 17.00 1.77
CA PRO A 13 21.55 18.28 1.31
C PRO A 13 20.50 18.09 0.20
N ILE A 14 19.58 19.06 0.10
CA ILE A 14 18.59 19.12 -0.98
C ILE A 14 19.33 19.40 -2.30
N ASP A 15 19.18 18.51 -3.28
CA ASP A 15 19.84 18.60 -4.59
C ASP A 15 18.87 19.02 -5.72
N ASN A 16 17.59 19.20 -5.40
CA ASN A 16 16.50 19.48 -6.35
C ASN A 16 16.32 18.40 -7.43
N ASN A 17 16.86 17.20 -7.21
CA ASN A 17 16.77 16.05 -8.10
C ASN A 17 16.28 14.81 -7.34
N ASN A 18 17.14 14.14 -6.57
CA ASN A 18 16.78 12.95 -5.81
C ASN A 18 16.31 13.29 -4.38
N ILE A 19 16.71 14.45 -3.86
CA ILE A 19 16.33 14.98 -2.55
C ILE A 19 15.72 16.37 -2.75
N ILE A 20 14.42 16.50 -2.47
CA ILE A 20 13.65 17.71 -2.78
C ILE A 20 12.81 18.17 -1.58
N MET A 21 12.33 19.40 -1.65
CA MET A 21 11.21 19.87 -0.83
C MET A 21 9.91 19.72 -1.63
N MET A 22 9.10 18.73 -1.29
CA MET A 22 7.85 18.38 -1.98
C MET A 22 6.64 18.97 -1.27
N GLU A 23 5.67 19.49 -2.03
CA GLU A 23 4.30 19.78 -1.57
C GLU A 23 3.41 18.58 -1.93
N PRO A 24 3.01 17.75 -0.96
CA PRO A 24 2.20 16.56 -1.22
C PRO A 24 0.81 16.89 -1.81
N PRO A 25 0.15 15.94 -2.49
CA PRO A 25 -1.14 16.18 -3.14
C PRO A 25 -2.22 16.81 -2.24
N PHE A 26 -2.39 16.32 -1.00
CA PHE A 26 -3.37 16.86 -0.04
C PHE A 26 -2.93 18.18 0.62
N ALA A 27 -1.72 18.65 0.35
CA ALA A 27 -1.23 19.98 0.73
C ALA A 27 -1.17 20.96 -0.45
N ARG A 28 -1.60 20.55 -1.66
CA ARG A 28 -1.43 21.35 -2.88
C ARG A 28 -2.05 22.74 -2.73
N GLY A 29 -1.23 23.77 -2.91
CA GLY A 29 -1.65 25.17 -2.83
C GLY A 29 -1.60 25.78 -1.42
N THR A 30 -1.21 24.99 -0.40
CA THR A 30 -1.11 25.46 0.99
C THR A 30 0.26 26.04 1.35
N GLY A 31 1.31 25.73 0.57
CA GLY A 31 2.69 26.15 0.90
C GLY A 31 3.36 25.28 1.96
N ARG A 32 2.80 24.11 2.31
CA ARG A 32 3.43 23.14 3.23
C ARG A 32 4.33 22.18 2.44
N TYR A 33 5.62 22.18 2.76
CA TYR A 33 6.63 21.35 2.12
C TYR A 33 7.29 20.37 3.08
N TYR A 34 7.66 19.20 2.57
CA TYR A 34 8.36 18.16 3.30
C TYR A 34 9.59 17.70 2.53
N LYS A 35 10.65 17.32 3.25
CA LYS A 35 11.85 16.73 2.63
C LYS A 35 11.52 15.34 2.12
N ALA A 36 11.71 15.12 0.82
CA ALA A 36 11.36 13.88 0.12
C ALA A 36 12.57 13.29 -0.60
N PHE A 37 12.67 11.97 -0.59
CA PHE A 37 13.79 11.20 -1.14
C PHE A 37 13.30 10.24 -2.22
N LYS A 38 13.87 10.33 -3.42
CA LYS A 38 13.52 9.47 -4.55
C LYS A 38 14.23 8.13 -4.43
N ILE A 39 13.57 7.14 -3.84
CA ILE A 39 14.13 5.80 -3.65
C ILE A 39 14.37 5.08 -4.98
N THR A 40 13.48 5.27 -5.95
CA THR A 40 13.62 4.84 -7.34
C THR A 40 12.76 5.72 -8.23
N ASP A 41 12.80 5.53 -9.55
CA ASP A 41 12.04 6.38 -10.47
C ASP A 41 10.55 6.39 -10.12
N ARG A 42 9.96 7.60 -10.08
CA ARG A 42 8.55 7.86 -9.74
C ARG A 42 8.09 7.52 -8.32
N ILE A 43 8.94 6.94 -7.48
CA ILE A 43 8.62 6.57 -6.09
C ILE A 43 9.41 7.44 -5.11
N TRP A 44 8.70 8.06 -4.18
CA TRP A 44 9.26 8.98 -3.20
C TRP A 44 8.97 8.51 -1.77
N ILE A 45 9.91 8.75 -0.86
CA ILE A 45 9.76 8.53 0.59
C ILE A 45 9.75 9.89 1.29
N ILE A 46 8.76 10.12 2.15
CA ILE A 46 8.68 11.24 3.07
C ILE A 46 8.69 10.67 4.49
N PRO A 47 9.83 10.70 5.21
CA PRO A 47 9.95 10.09 6.53
C PRO A 47 9.31 10.99 7.60
N GLU A 48 8.01 11.19 7.51
CA GLU A 48 7.17 11.98 8.42
C GLU A 48 5.88 11.20 8.70
N ARG A 49 5.19 11.53 9.81
CA ARG A 49 3.89 10.95 10.13
C ARG A 49 2.82 11.40 9.12
N TYR A 50 1.89 10.51 8.78
CA TYR A 50 0.77 10.84 7.90
C TYR A 50 -0.32 11.61 8.68
N THR A 51 -0.36 12.93 8.55
CA THR A 51 -1.28 13.79 9.32
C THR A 51 -2.51 14.27 8.55
N PHE A 52 -2.65 13.93 7.26
CA PHE A 52 -3.75 14.44 6.44
C PHE A 52 -5.08 13.82 6.89
N GLY A 53 -6.06 14.65 7.25
CA GLY A 53 -7.37 14.18 7.72
C GLY A 53 -7.43 13.77 9.19
N TYR A 54 -6.31 13.84 9.93
CA TYR A 54 -6.24 13.52 11.36
C TYR A 54 -5.97 14.76 12.20
N LYS A 55 -6.49 14.76 13.43
CA LYS A 55 -6.19 15.80 14.42
C LYS A 55 -4.94 15.41 15.24
N PRO A 56 -4.20 16.38 15.80
CA PRO A 56 -3.03 16.05 16.63
C PRO A 56 -3.35 15.14 17.83
N GLU A 57 -4.52 15.30 18.46
CA GLU A 57 -4.94 14.50 19.61
C GLU A 57 -5.16 13.02 19.27
N ASP A 58 -5.52 12.71 18.02
CA ASP A 58 -5.80 11.36 17.54
C ASP A 58 -4.58 10.44 17.61
N PHE A 59 -3.37 11.01 17.63
CA PHE A 59 -2.10 10.27 17.70
C PHE A 59 -1.79 9.72 19.09
N ASN A 60 -2.51 10.18 20.12
CA ASN A 60 -2.41 9.60 21.46
C ASN A 60 -3.41 8.46 21.58
N LYS A 61 -3.05 7.42 22.34
CA LYS A 61 -4.03 6.40 22.71
C LYS A 61 -5.20 7.03 23.45
N SER A 62 -6.41 6.69 23.05
CA SER A 62 -7.65 7.11 23.73
C SER A 62 -8.47 5.89 24.18
N SER A 63 -9.71 6.15 24.64
CA SER A 63 -10.73 5.10 24.82
C SER A 63 -11.47 4.76 23.52
N GLY A 64 -11.33 5.60 22.49
CA GLY A 64 -11.84 5.33 21.15
C GLY A 64 -10.86 4.51 20.32
N ILE A 65 -11.35 4.03 19.19
CA ILE A 65 -10.62 3.25 18.18
C ILE A 65 -10.98 3.78 16.78
N PHE A 66 -10.08 3.59 15.82
CA PHE A 66 -10.33 3.89 14.40
C PHE A 66 -10.90 2.69 13.64
N ASN A 67 -10.47 1.48 13.97
CA ASN A 67 -10.83 0.22 13.33
C ASN A 67 -11.31 -0.80 14.37
N ARG A 68 -12.42 -1.47 14.06
CA ARG A 68 -13.09 -2.41 14.98
C ARG A 68 -12.46 -3.81 15.00
N ASP A 69 -11.62 -4.16 14.02
CA ASP A 69 -11.05 -5.51 13.85
C ASP A 69 -9.54 -5.61 14.13
N VAL A 70 -8.95 -4.52 14.60
CA VAL A 70 -7.50 -4.41 14.79
C VAL A 70 -7.19 -4.15 16.27
N CYS A 71 -6.10 -4.75 16.75
CA CYS A 71 -5.46 -4.33 17.99
C CYS A 71 -4.53 -3.16 17.67
N GLU A 72 -5.00 -1.94 17.92
CA GLU A 72 -4.37 -0.70 17.48
C GLU A 72 -3.26 -0.26 18.43
N TYR A 73 -2.06 -0.04 17.90
CA TYR A 73 -0.93 0.52 18.65
C TYR A 73 -0.70 2.00 18.33
N TYR A 74 -0.64 2.82 19.39
CA TYR A 74 -0.45 4.27 19.31
C TYR A 74 0.88 4.70 19.93
N ASP A 75 1.61 5.55 19.21
CA ASP A 75 2.83 6.20 19.71
C ASP A 75 3.00 7.56 19.00
N PRO A 76 2.73 8.71 19.66
CA PRO A 76 2.91 10.03 19.05
C PRO A 76 4.39 10.39 18.83
N ASP A 77 5.34 9.72 19.51
CA ASP A 77 6.77 10.02 19.42
C ASP A 77 7.48 9.27 18.27
N TYR A 78 6.78 8.36 17.58
CA TYR A 78 7.33 7.68 16.41
C TYR A 78 7.64 8.71 15.29
N LEU A 79 8.86 8.65 14.73
CA LEU A 79 9.44 9.58 13.73
C LEU A 79 9.64 11.05 14.16
N ASN A 80 9.61 11.36 15.46
CA ASN A 80 9.74 12.75 15.93
C ASN A 80 11.15 13.38 15.84
N THR A 81 12.22 12.59 15.64
CA THR A 81 13.62 13.09 15.51
C THR A 81 14.24 12.76 14.16
N ASN A 82 15.25 13.54 13.74
CA ASN A 82 15.99 13.29 12.48
C ASN A 82 16.62 11.89 12.43
N ASP A 83 17.11 11.37 13.57
CA ASP A 83 17.69 10.02 13.62
C ASP A 83 16.63 8.94 13.39
N LYS A 84 15.43 9.08 13.99
CA LYS A 84 14.31 8.16 13.73
C LYS A 84 13.88 8.23 12.25
N LYS A 85 13.85 9.43 11.67
CA LYS A 85 13.57 9.62 10.24
C LYS A 85 14.64 8.97 9.35
N ASN A 86 15.90 9.04 9.75
CA ASN A 86 16.99 8.37 9.04
C ASN A 86 16.88 6.84 9.15
N ILE A 87 16.57 6.30 10.33
CA ILE A 87 16.35 4.86 10.52
C ILE A 87 15.22 4.38 9.62
N PHE A 88 14.08 5.07 9.60
CA PHE A 88 12.98 4.77 8.68
C PHE A 88 13.44 4.73 7.22
N LEU A 89 14.22 5.75 6.81
CA LEU A 89 14.75 5.84 5.44
C LEU A 89 15.66 4.66 5.09
N GLN A 90 16.60 4.29 5.97
CA GLN A 90 17.48 3.13 5.77
C GLN A 90 16.69 1.82 5.75
N THR A 91 15.69 1.68 6.61
CA THR A 91 14.82 0.50 6.66
C THR A 91 14.05 0.36 5.35
N MET A 92 13.46 1.44 4.82
CA MET A 92 12.78 1.41 3.52
C MET A 92 13.73 1.04 2.38
N ILE A 93 14.95 1.58 2.35
CA ILE A 93 15.98 1.17 1.37
C ILE A 93 16.25 -0.34 1.46
N LYS A 94 16.42 -0.88 2.67
CA LYS A 94 16.67 -2.31 2.87
C LYS A 94 15.48 -3.18 2.40
N LEU A 95 14.25 -2.77 2.71
CA LEU A 95 13.04 -3.47 2.26
C LEU A 95 12.89 -3.43 0.73
N PHE A 96 13.13 -2.30 0.07
CA PHE A 96 13.11 -2.23 -1.40
C PHE A 96 14.21 -3.10 -2.05
N ASN A 97 15.39 -3.18 -1.44
CA ASN A 97 16.43 -4.10 -1.89
C ASN A 97 16.01 -5.57 -1.72
N ARG A 98 15.30 -5.92 -0.64
CA ARG A 98 14.69 -7.25 -0.47
C ARG A 98 13.64 -7.54 -1.52
N ILE A 99 12.75 -6.59 -1.81
CA ILE A 99 11.71 -6.76 -2.84
C ILE A 99 12.30 -6.96 -4.23
N LYS A 100 13.41 -6.29 -4.58
CA LYS A 100 14.04 -6.52 -5.89
C LYS A 100 14.99 -7.73 -5.93
N SER A 101 15.15 -8.46 -4.83
CA SER A 101 16.07 -9.62 -4.76
C SER A 101 15.55 -10.84 -5.54
N LYS A 102 14.24 -10.89 -5.85
CA LYS A 102 13.63 -11.94 -6.67
C LYS A 102 12.91 -11.35 -7.88
N PRO A 103 12.86 -12.09 -9.01
CA PRO A 103 12.22 -11.62 -10.24
C PRO A 103 10.76 -11.19 -10.08
N LEU A 104 9.98 -11.85 -9.20
CA LEU A 104 8.57 -11.50 -8.99
C LEU A 104 8.42 -10.10 -8.36
N GLY A 105 9.21 -9.77 -7.34
CA GLY A 105 9.15 -8.45 -6.72
C GLY A 105 9.84 -7.37 -7.55
N GLU A 106 10.91 -7.70 -8.28
CA GLU A 106 11.49 -6.78 -9.26
C GLU A 106 10.46 -6.41 -10.35
N LYS A 107 9.73 -7.39 -10.88
CA LYS A 107 8.65 -7.14 -11.86
C LYS A 107 7.52 -6.30 -11.27
N LEU A 108 7.12 -6.53 -10.01
CA LEU A 108 6.13 -5.69 -9.32
C LEU A 108 6.59 -4.22 -9.31
N LEU A 109 7.84 -3.96 -8.92
CA LEU A 109 8.42 -2.61 -8.93
C LEU A 109 8.50 -2.03 -10.33
N GLU A 110 8.95 -2.80 -11.34
CA GLU A 110 8.98 -2.34 -12.74
C GLU A 110 7.58 -1.94 -13.24
N MET A 111 6.53 -2.68 -12.89
CA MET A 111 5.16 -2.37 -13.28
C MET A 111 4.64 -1.11 -12.58
N ILE A 112 5.00 -0.88 -11.31
CA ILE A 112 4.64 0.34 -10.58
C ILE A 112 5.38 1.57 -11.16
N ILE A 113 6.67 1.43 -11.49
CA ILE A 113 7.47 2.53 -12.07
C ILE A 113 6.93 2.92 -13.45
N ASN A 114 6.60 1.93 -14.30
CA ASN A 114 6.12 2.16 -15.66
C ASN A 114 4.62 2.46 -15.74
N GLY A 115 3.85 2.13 -14.70
CA GLY A 115 2.42 2.40 -14.58
C GLY A 115 2.09 3.88 -14.33
N ILE A 116 2.69 4.80 -15.09
CA ILE A 116 2.47 6.24 -14.92
C ILE A 116 0.97 6.60 -15.02
N PRO A 117 0.43 7.48 -14.15
CA PRO A 117 -0.92 7.99 -14.30
C PRO A 117 -1.17 8.61 -15.68
N TYR A 118 -2.38 8.45 -16.22
CA TYR A 118 -2.80 9.17 -17.42
C TYR A 118 -2.72 10.68 -17.17
N LEU A 119 -2.33 11.46 -18.19
CA LEU A 119 -2.23 12.91 -18.06
C LEU A 119 -3.61 13.58 -18.13
N GLY A 120 -4.45 13.29 -17.13
CA GLY A 120 -5.82 13.78 -17.03
C GLY A 120 -6.69 12.86 -16.18
N ASP A 121 -7.94 13.28 -16.00
CA ASP A 121 -9.01 12.49 -15.37
C ASP A 121 -10.31 12.65 -16.17
N ARG A 122 -11.43 12.13 -15.66
CA ARG A 122 -12.75 12.19 -16.30
C ARG A 122 -13.18 13.60 -16.75
N ARG A 123 -12.68 14.67 -16.13
CA ARG A 123 -13.08 16.07 -16.39
C ARG A 123 -12.28 16.69 -17.53
N VAL A 124 -11.13 16.11 -17.89
CA VAL A 124 -10.29 16.62 -18.97
C VAL A 124 -10.97 16.29 -20.31
N PRO A 125 -11.03 17.24 -21.27
CA PRO A 125 -11.52 16.98 -22.63
C PRO A 125 -10.84 15.77 -23.29
N LEU A 126 -11.48 15.16 -24.28
CA LEU A 126 -10.95 13.94 -24.91
C LEU A 126 -9.69 14.24 -25.75
N GLU A 127 -9.60 15.48 -26.24
CA GLU A 127 -8.58 15.97 -27.17
C GLU A 127 -7.32 16.50 -26.46
N GLU A 128 -7.30 16.47 -25.13
CA GLU A 128 -6.27 17.14 -24.31
C GLU A 128 -5.58 16.20 -23.32
N PHE A 129 -4.30 16.47 -23.09
CA PHE A 129 -3.61 16.12 -21.86
C PHE A 129 -3.56 17.31 -20.90
N ASN A 130 -3.80 17.06 -19.61
CA ASN A 130 -3.69 18.04 -18.54
C ASN A 130 -2.93 17.45 -17.34
N THR A 131 -1.79 18.06 -17.03
CA THR A 131 -0.88 17.68 -15.95
C THR A 131 -1.12 18.51 -14.68
N ASN A 132 -1.88 19.60 -14.76
CA ASN A 132 -2.16 20.51 -13.65
C ASN A 132 -3.31 19.99 -12.76
N ILE A 133 -3.24 18.72 -12.38
CA ILE A 133 -4.18 18.06 -11.46
C ILE A 133 -3.38 17.30 -10.39
N ALA A 134 -3.91 17.29 -9.17
CA ALA A 134 -3.22 16.72 -8.00
C ALA A 134 -2.96 15.21 -8.12
N SER A 135 -3.75 14.50 -8.92
CA SER A 135 -3.58 13.07 -9.22
C SER A 135 -2.44 12.77 -10.21
N VAL A 136 -1.82 13.77 -10.84
CA VAL A 136 -0.77 13.56 -11.85
C VAL A 136 0.55 14.25 -11.49
N THR A 137 0.49 15.45 -10.92
CA THR A 137 1.69 16.21 -10.53
C THR A 137 1.72 16.58 -9.05
N VAL A 138 2.92 16.63 -8.49
CA VAL A 138 3.21 17.29 -7.21
C VAL A 138 4.16 18.46 -7.44
N ASN A 139 4.08 19.49 -6.59
CA ASN A 139 4.99 20.62 -6.69
C ASN A 139 6.27 20.32 -5.89
N LYS A 140 7.41 20.74 -6.42
CA LYS A 140 8.66 20.88 -5.65
C LYS A 140 9.05 22.36 -5.54
N LEU A 141 9.56 22.75 -4.37
CA LEU A 141 10.11 24.08 -4.14
C LEU A 141 11.53 24.16 -4.74
N ILE A 142 11.81 25.21 -5.51
CA ILE A 142 13.12 25.46 -6.16
C ILE A 142 13.74 26.82 -5.77
N SER A 143 13.08 27.57 -4.88
CA SER A 143 13.63 28.78 -4.27
C SER A 143 14.48 28.42 -3.06
N ASN A 144 15.49 29.23 -2.74
CA ASN A 144 16.27 29.03 -1.53
C ASN A 144 15.43 29.38 -0.29
N PRO A 145 15.79 28.85 0.90
CA PRO A 145 15.15 29.27 2.15
C PRO A 145 15.19 30.80 2.33
N GLY A 146 14.03 31.42 2.56
CA GLY A 146 13.89 32.87 2.74
C GLY A 146 13.59 33.67 1.47
N GLU A 147 13.62 33.06 0.29
CA GLU A 147 13.22 33.71 -0.98
C GLU A 147 11.71 33.59 -1.24
N VAL A 148 11.20 34.40 -2.19
CA VAL A 148 9.84 34.25 -2.72
C VAL A 148 9.68 32.85 -3.33
N GLU A 149 8.61 32.16 -2.96
CA GLU A 149 8.37 30.78 -3.36
C GLU A 149 8.35 30.61 -4.89
N ARG A 150 9.23 29.74 -5.40
CA ARG A 150 9.19 29.28 -6.79
C ARG A 150 8.93 27.78 -6.83
N LYS A 151 7.92 27.37 -7.58
CA LYS A 151 7.43 25.98 -7.63
C LYS A 151 7.66 25.38 -9.02
N LYS A 152 7.98 24.09 -9.07
CA LYS A 152 8.04 23.30 -10.31
C LYS A 152 7.23 22.02 -10.14
N GLY A 153 6.30 21.76 -11.07
CA GLY A 153 5.56 20.48 -11.09
C GLY A 153 6.47 19.32 -11.50
N ILE A 154 6.31 18.18 -10.85
CA ILE A 154 6.95 16.91 -11.23
C ILE A 154 5.91 15.79 -11.23
N PHE A 155 6.08 14.81 -12.13
CA PHE A 155 5.26 13.60 -12.12
C PHE A 155 5.78 12.58 -11.11
N ALA A 156 4.87 11.97 -10.36
CA ALA A 156 5.13 10.88 -9.44
C ALA A 156 4.09 9.77 -9.64
N ASN A 157 4.40 8.56 -9.17
CA ASN A 157 3.46 7.45 -9.14
C ASN A 157 3.09 7.12 -7.69
N LEU A 158 4.08 7.03 -6.80
CA LEU A 158 3.89 6.66 -5.39
C LEU A 158 4.65 7.61 -4.45
N ILE A 159 4.01 7.96 -3.34
CA ILE A 159 4.61 8.69 -2.22
C ILE A 159 4.35 7.91 -0.93
N ILE A 160 5.40 7.41 -0.28
CA ILE A 160 5.31 6.64 0.97
C ILE A 160 5.65 7.56 2.14
N PHE A 161 4.73 7.65 3.09
CA PHE A 161 4.88 8.31 4.38
C PHE A 161 5.13 7.29 5.49
N GLY A 162 5.51 7.78 6.67
CA GLY A 162 5.33 7.03 7.91
C GLY A 162 3.84 6.82 8.25
N PRO A 163 3.54 6.12 9.35
CA PRO A 163 2.17 5.78 9.72
C PRO A 163 1.35 7.01 10.13
N GLY A 164 0.03 6.85 10.09
CA GLY A 164 -0.93 7.76 10.73
C GLY A 164 -0.96 7.58 12.25
N PRO A 165 -2.12 7.77 12.90
CA PRO A 165 -2.27 7.55 14.35
C PRO A 165 -1.93 6.13 14.80
N VAL A 166 -2.52 5.13 14.13
CA VAL A 166 -2.29 3.70 14.40
C VAL A 166 -1.08 3.22 13.62
N LEU A 167 -0.07 2.70 14.32
CA LEU A 167 1.23 2.36 13.72
C LEU A 167 1.17 1.05 12.92
N ASN A 168 0.41 0.06 13.37
CA ASN A 168 0.30 -1.24 12.73
C ASN A 168 -0.81 -1.33 11.67
N GLU A 169 -1.39 -0.19 11.27
CA GLU A 169 -2.37 -0.08 10.19
C GLU A 169 -1.75 0.64 8.99
N ASN A 170 -1.20 -0.17 8.08
CA ASN A 170 -0.75 0.32 6.80
C ASN A 170 -1.96 0.57 5.88
N GLU A 171 -1.87 1.54 4.98
CA GLU A 171 -2.94 1.82 4.04
C GLU A 171 -2.39 2.46 2.76
N THR A 172 -3.00 2.08 1.64
CA THR A 172 -2.78 2.69 0.33
C THR A 172 -3.98 3.55 -0.10
N ILE A 173 -3.71 4.85 -0.24
CA ILE A 173 -4.70 5.92 -0.41
C ILE A 173 -4.62 6.48 -1.84
N ASP A 174 -5.77 6.58 -2.50
CA ASP A 174 -5.92 7.24 -3.79
C ASP A 174 -6.45 8.68 -3.66
N ILE A 175 -6.15 9.52 -4.66
CA ILE A 175 -6.54 10.94 -4.65
C ILE A 175 -7.94 11.09 -5.26
N GLY A 176 -8.90 11.44 -4.40
CA GLY A 176 -10.25 11.83 -4.82
C GLY A 176 -10.33 13.31 -5.23
N ILE A 177 -10.98 13.60 -6.34
CA ILE A 177 -11.30 14.96 -6.78
C ILE A 177 -12.78 15.03 -7.11
N GLN A 178 -13.52 15.91 -6.39
CA GLN A 178 -14.98 16.04 -6.53
C GLN A 178 -15.71 14.69 -6.40
N ASN A 179 -15.30 13.88 -5.42
CA ASN A 179 -15.83 12.53 -5.15
C ASN A 179 -15.61 11.49 -6.27
N HIS A 180 -14.76 11.78 -7.26
CA HIS A 180 -14.31 10.82 -8.26
C HIS A 180 -12.83 10.49 -8.07
N PHE A 181 -12.45 9.26 -8.41
CA PHE A 181 -11.10 8.75 -8.20
C PHE A 181 -10.52 8.26 -9.53
N ALA A 182 -9.52 8.97 -10.06
CA ALA A 182 -8.85 8.59 -11.31
C ALA A 182 -8.27 7.16 -11.26
N SER A 183 -7.86 6.72 -10.06
CA SER A 183 -7.36 5.38 -9.76
C SER A 183 -8.41 4.25 -9.82
N ARG A 184 -9.69 4.59 -10.04
CA ARG A 184 -10.82 3.63 -10.18
C ARG A 184 -11.53 3.72 -11.53
N GLU A 185 -11.05 4.60 -12.42
CA GLU A 185 -11.70 4.97 -13.68
C GLU A 185 -10.78 4.73 -14.90
N GLY A 186 -9.77 3.87 -14.78
CA GLY A 186 -8.82 3.49 -15.85
C GLY A 186 -7.65 4.45 -16.07
N PHE A 187 -7.72 5.69 -15.58
CA PHE A 187 -6.65 6.68 -15.73
C PHE A 187 -5.42 6.34 -14.87
N GLY A 188 -5.66 5.94 -13.63
CA GLY A 188 -4.64 5.92 -12.61
C GLY A 188 -4.37 7.30 -12.03
N GLY A 189 -3.79 7.34 -10.83
CA GLY A 189 -3.40 8.57 -10.15
C GLY A 189 -2.21 8.34 -9.24
N ILE A 190 -1.57 9.42 -8.79
CA ILE A 190 -0.58 9.37 -7.71
C ILE A 190 -1.22 8.65 -6.51
N MET A 191 -0.56 7.60 -6.06
CA MET A 191 -0.92 6.85 -4.86
C MET A 191 -0.10 7.37 -3.68
N GLN A 192 -0.72 7.40 -2.51
CA GLN A 192 -0.03 7.62 -1.24
C GLN A 192 -0.09 6.35 -0.40
N MET A 193 0.91 6.14 0.45
CA MET A 193 0.93 5.03 1.39
C MET A 193 1.33 5.55 2.77
N LYS A 194 0.64 5.13 3.82
CA LYS A 194 1.13 5.25 5.21
C LYS A 194 1.66 3.88 5.61
N PHE A 195 2.94 3.82 6.00
CA PHE A 195 3.62 2.54 6.23
C PHE A 195 4.50 2.57 7.48
N CYS A 196 4.51 1.47 8.24
CA CYS A 196 5.38 1.29 9.40
C CYS A 196 6.10 -0.07 9.36
N PRO A 197 7.43 -0.10 9.21
CA PRO A 197 8.16 -1.36 9.08
C PRO A 197 8.40 -2.09 10.42
N GLU A 198 8.50 -1.40 11.55
CA GLU A 198 8.86 -2.04 12.82
C GLU A 198 7.69 -2.73 13.54
N TYR A 199 6.46 -2.23 13.37
CA TYR A 199 5.30 -2.71 14.13
C TYR A 199 4.44 -3.62 13.25
N VAL A 200 4.73 -4.92 13.30
CA VAL A 200 4.18 -5.92 12.37
C VAL A 200 3.03 -6.70 12.99
N SER A 201 2.13 -7.16 12.13
CA SER A 201 1.02 -8.04 12.50
C SER A 201 1.52 -9.42 12.95
N VAL A 202 0.69 -10.08 13.77
CA VAL A 202 0.93 -11.44 14.27
C VAL A 202 -0.24 -12.32 13.87
N PHE A 203 0.03 -13.56 13.50
CA PHE A 203 -0.99 -14.51 13.08
C PHE A 203 -0.69 -15.93 13.59
N ASN A 204 -1.73 -16.72 13.75
CA ASN A 204 -1.64 -18.14 14.11
C ASN A 204 -2.57 -19.03 13.26
N ASN A 205 -3.37 -18.46 12.35
CA ASN A 205 -4.21 -19.22 11.43
C ASN A 205 -3.36 -19.79 10.30
N VAL A 206 -2.72 -20.92 10.59
CA VAL A 206 -1.88 -21.66 9.65
C VAL A 206 -2.34 -23.11 9.61
N GLN A 207 -2.24 -23.74 8.44
CA GLN A 207 -2.70 -25.13 8.25
C GLN A 207 -2.08 -26.10 9.26
N GLU A 208 -0.83 -25.86 9.68
CA GLU A 208 -0.09 -26.65 10.68
C GLU A 208 -0.75 -26.68 12.07
N ASN A 209 -1.51 -25.64 12.43
CA ASN A 209 -2.16 -25.57 13.74
C ASN A 209 -3.48 -26.37 13.80
N LYS A 210 -4.03 -26.80 12.65
CA LYS A 210 -5.26 -27.60 12.60
C LYS A 210 -5.00 -29.01 13.14
N GLY A 211 -5.62 -29.35 14.27
CA GLY A 211 -5.45 -30.65 14.93
C GLY A 211 -4.21 -30.75 15.83
N ALA A 212 -3.38 -29.70 15.92
CA ALA A 212 -2.25 -29.66 16.84
C ALA A 212 -2.70 -29.41 18.29
N SER A 213 -1.98 -29.99 19.26
CA SER A 213 -2.19 -29.72 20.68
C SER A 213 -1.93 -28.25 21.01
N ILE A 214 -2.50 -27.74 22.12
CA ILE A 214 -2.34 -26.34 22.54
C ILE A 214 -0.85 -25.97 22.68
N PHE A 215 -0.03 -26.87 23.21
CA PHE A 215 1.42 -26.66 23.36
C PHE A 215 2.20 -26.63 22.04
N ASN A 216 1.62 -27.15 20.96
CA ASN A 216 2.23 -27.21 19.63
C ASN A 216 1.70 -26.14 18.66
N ARG A 217 0.67 -25.36 19.05
CA ARG A 217 0.17 -24.26 18.21
C ARG A 217 1.20 -23.14 18.14
N ARG A 218 1.54 -22.74 16.92
CA ARG A 218 2.58 -21.74 16.65
C ARG A 218 1.95 -20.40 16.29
N GLY A 219 2.50 -19.32 16.84
CA GLY A 219 2.22 -17.95 16.43
C GLY A 219 3.43 -17.38 15.69
N TYR A 220 3.19 -16.64 14.62
CA TYR A 220 4.21 -16.08 13.75
C TYR A 220 4.03 -14.57 13.63
N PHE A 221 5.13 -13.82 13.50
CA PHE A 221 5.11 -12.40 13.16
C PHE A 221 5.42 -12.20 11.68
N SER A 222 4.78 -11.22 11.06
CA SER A 222 4.88 -10.96 9.63
C SER A 222 6.25 -10.39 9.22
N ASP A 223 6.69 -10.72 8.00
CA ASP A 223 7.84 -10.06 7.37
C ASP A 223 7.42 -8.70 6.79
N PRO A 224 8.04 -7.57 7.21
CA PRO A 224 7.64 -6.25 6.75
C PRO A 224 7.84 -6.01 5.24
N ALA A 225 8.70 -6.78 4.56
CA ALA A 225 8.79 -6.72 3.10
C ALA A 225 7.52 -7.30 2.43
N LEU A 226 6.90 -8.33 3.01
CA LEU A 226 5.64 -8.87 2.51
C LEU A 226 4.48 -7.89 2.76
N ILE A 227 4.45 -7.25 3.94
CA ILE A 227 3.48 -6.20 4.24
C ILE A 227 3.62 -5.04 3.24
N LEU A 228 4.86 -4.60 2.94
CA LEU A 228 5.08 -3.58 1.93
C LEU A 228 4.66 -4.03 0.53
N MET A 229 4.93 -5.29 0.15
CA MET A 229 4.48 -5.83 -1.15
C MET A 229 2.96 -5.92 -1.26
N HIS A 230 2.24 -6.21 -0.16
CA HIS A 230 0.79 -6.16 -0.10
C HIS A 230 0.28 -4.75 -0.46
N GLU A 231 0.79 -3.71 0.20
CA GLU A 231 0.43 -2.33 -0.11
C GLU A 231 0.85 -1.91 -1.53
N LEU A 232 1.99 -2.38 -2.02
CA LEU A 232 2.42 -2.12 -3.40
C LEU A 232 1.51 -2.76 -4.46
N ILE A 233 0.77 -3.84 -4.14
CA ILE A 233 -0.26 -4.39 -5.02
C ILE A 233 -1.45 -3.41 -5.12
N HIS A 234 -1.92 -2.85 -4.02
CA HIS A 234 -2.95 -1.80 -4.05
C HIS A 234 -2.48 -0.57 -4.84
N VAL A 235 -1.20 -0.20 -4.71
CA VAL A 235 -0.60 0.87 -5.52
C VAL A 235 -0.66 0.50 -7.01
N LEU A 236 -0.30 -0.73 -7.37
CA LEU A 236 -0.36 -1.21 -8.75
C LEU A 236 -1.79 -1.13 -9.31
N HIS A 237 -2.79 -1.60 -8.58
CA HIS A 237 -4.20 -1.51 -8.99
C HIS A 237 -4.64 -0.06 -9.17
N GLY A 238 -4.29 0.82 -8.23
CA GLY A 238 -4.59 2.24 -8.29
C GLY A 238 -3.92 2.93 -9.48
N LEU A 239 -2.66 2.62 -9.80
CA LEU A 239 -1.93 3.21 -10.92
C LEU A 239 -2.45 2.77 -12.29
N TYR A 240 -2.97 1.55 -12.40
CA TYR A 240 -3.64 1.07 -13.61
C TYR A 240 -5.09 1.52 -13.71
N GLY A 241 -5.62 2.21 -12.69
CA GLY A 241 -6.98 2.73 -12.69
C GLY A 241 -8.04 1.64 -12.47
N ILE A 242 -7.67 0.53 -11.83
CA ILE A 242 -8.51 -0.66 -11.68
C ILE A 242 -8.85 -0.99 -10.22
N LYS A 243 -8.48 -0.12 -9.27
CA LYS A 243 -8.82 -0.31 -7.85
C LYS A 243 -10.34 -0.46 -7.71
N VAL A 244 -10.78 -1.55 -7.10
CA VAL A 244 -12.19 -1.93 -7.08
C VAL A 244 -12.95 -1.20 -5.96
N ASP A 245 -14.14 -0.69 -6.29
CA ASP A 245 -15.08 -0.06 -5.36
C ASP A 245 -16.49 -0.68 -5.43
N ASP A 246 -16.65 -1.80 -6.14
CA ASP A 246 -17.95 -2.43 -6.41
C ASP A 246 -18.31 -3.49 -5.33
N LEU A 247 -19.60 -3.49 -4.93
CA LEU A 247 -20.28 -4.49 -4.09
C LEU A 247 -19.41 -5.13 -2.99
N PRO A 248 -19.15 -4.43 -1.87
CA PRO A 248 -18.35 -5.00 -0.79
C PRO A 248 -19.07 -6.16 -0.09
N ILE A 249 -18.28 -7.07 0.48
CA ILE A 249 -18.78 -8.07 1.41
C ILE A 249 -19.06 -7.37 2.75
N VAL A 250 -20.35 -7.20 3.06
CA VAL A 250 -20.79 -6.54 4.29
C VAL A 250 -21.07 -7.60 5.36
N PRO A 251 -20.45 -7.51 6.55
CA PRO A 251 -20.75 -8.43 7.65
C PRO A 251 -22.22 -8.27 8.09
N ASN A 252 -22.84 -9.36 8.51
CA ASN A 252 -24.17 -9.28 9.13
C ASN A 252 -23.98 -8.91 10.60
N GLU A 253 -24.47 -7.75 11.04
CA GLU A 253 -24.29 -7.26 12.42
C GLU A 253 -25.58 -7.36 13.27
N LYS A 254 -26.59 -8.12 12.84
CA LYS A 254 -27.92 -8.12 13.48
C LYS A 254 -27.96 -8.81 14.84
N LYS A 255 -26.95 -9.59 15.21
CA LYS A 255 -26.92 -10.38 16.46
C LYS A 255 -25.63 -10.10 17.21
N PHE A 256 -25.70 -10.15 18.55
CA PHE A 256 -24.59 -9.82 19.46
C PHE A 256 -23.33 -10.71 19.33
N PHE A 257 -23.42 -11.85 18.64
CA PHE A 257 -22.31 -12.79 18.42
C PHE A 257 -21.68 -12.65 17.02
N MET A 258 -22.19 -11.73 16.19
CA MET A 258 -21.66 -11.51 14.86
C MET A 258 -20.61 -10.39 14.93
N GLN A 259 -19.41 -10.67 14.43
CA GLN A 259 -18.29 -9.73 14.40
C GLN A 259 -18.66 -8.49 13.58
N SER A 260 -18.34 -7.31 14.12
CA SER A 260 -18.62 -6.03 13.48
C SER A 260 -17.37 -5.51 12.75
N THR A 261 -17.31 -5.74 11.44
CA THR A 261 -16.19 -5.31 10.59
C THR A 261 -16.57 -4.13 9.70
N ASP A 262 -15.58 -3.43 9.16
CA ASP A 262 -15.82 -2.60 8.00
C ASP A 262 -16.14 -3.46 6.77
N ALA A 263 -16.87 -2.90 5.81
CA ALA A 263 -17.23 -3.61 4.61
C ALA A 263 -15.96 -3.97 3.81
N ILE A 264 -15.73 -5.25 3.56
CA ILE A 264 -14.51 -5.74 2.91
C ILE A 264 -14.69 -5.62 1.41
N GLN A 265 -13.89 -4.76 0.79
CA GLN A 265 -13.88 -4.59 -0.66
C GLN A 265 -13.31 -5.82 -1.34
N ALA A 266 -13.80 -6.13 -2.53
CA ALA A 266 -13.23 -7.19 -3.38
C ALA A 266 -11.72 -6.96 -3.64
N GLU A 267 -11.30 -5.69 -3.68
CA GLU A 267 -9.91 -5.25 -3.76
C GLU A 267 -8.98 -5.95 -2.74
N GLU A 268 -9.41 -6.09 -1.49
CA GLU A 268 -8.63 -6.73 -0.42
C GLU A 268 -8.49 -8.24 -0.65
N LEU A 269 -9.56 -8.87 -1.12
CA LEU A 269 -9.61 -10.32 -1.35
C LEU A 269 -8.77 -10.74 -2.57
N TYR A 270 -8.79 -9.95 -3.65
CA TYR A 270 -7.90 -10.15 -4.80
C TYR A 270 -6.44 -9.93 -4.40
N THR A 271 -6.15 -8.85 -3.67
CA THR A 271 -4.79 -8.51 -3.23
C THR A 271 -4.21 -9.56 -2.30
N PHE A 272 -4.99 -10.10 -1.37
CA PHE A 272 -4.57 -11.19 -0.50
C PHE A 272 -4.38 -12.51 -1.28
N GLY A 273 -5.34 -12.86 -2.13
CA GLY A 273 -5.32 -14.05 -2.96
C GLY A 273 -5.63 -15.35 -2.22
N GLY A 274 -5.01 -16.45 -2.63
CA GLY A 274 -5.31 -17.77 -2.08
C GLY A 274 -6.76 -18.18 -2.36
N GLN A 275 -7.50 -18.54 -1.31
CA GLN A 275 -8.90 -18.94 -1.42
C GLN A 275 -9.89 -17.76 -1.36
N ASP A 276 -9.43 -16.57 -0.96
CA ASP A 276 -10.31 -15.45 -0.64
C ASP A 276 -11.06 -14.87 -1.84
N PRO A 277 -10.48 -14.82 -3.07
CA PRO A 277 -11.24 -14.43 -4.26
C PRO A 277 -12.48 -15.30 -4.53
N SER A 278 -12.54 -16.54 -4.02
CA SER A 278 -13.71 -17.41 -4.20
C SER A 278 -14.95 -16.97 -3.42
N ILE A 279 -14.79 -16.04 -2.47
CA ILE A 279 -15.90 -15.42 -1.73
C ILE A 279 -16.66 -14.45 -2.64
N ILE A 280 -15.98 -13.88 -3.63
CA ILE A 280 -16.59 -13.01 -4.64
C ILE A 280 -17.35 -13.89 -5.63
N THR A 281 -18.63 -13.59 -5.81
CA THR A 281 -19.48 -14.37 -6.72
C THR A 281 -18.99 -14.23 -8.18
N PRO A 282 -19.14 -15.25 -9.03
CA PRO A 282 -18.78 -15.14 -10.45
C PRO A 282 -19.47 -13.96 -11.18
N SER A 283 -20.69 -13.58 -10.76
CA SER A 283 -21.37 -12.40 -11.29
C SER A 283 -20.69 -11.08 -10.90
N THR A 284 -20.23 -10.97 -9.66
CA THR A 284 -19.49 -9.77 -9.19
C THR A 284 -18.13 -9.70 -9.87
N ASP A 285 -17.40 -10.82 -9.96
CA ASP A 285 -16.12 -10.90 -10.66
C ASP A 285 -16.25 -10.46 -12.14
N LYS A 286 -17.32 -10.91 -12.82
CA LYS A 286 -17.63 -10.48 -14.19
C LYS A 286 -17.99 -9.00 -14.28
N SER A 287 -18.75 -8.45 -13.33
CA SER A 287 -19.07 -7.01 -13.24
C SER A 287 -17.80 -6.17 -13.17
N ILE A 288 -16.85 -6.56 -12.31
CA ILE A 288 -15.56 -5.88 -12.13
C ILE A 288 -14.75 -5.94 -13.42
N TYR A 289 -14.63 -7.11 -14.04
CA TYR A 289 -13.96 -7.27 -15.34
C TYR A 289 -14.55 -6.35 -16.42
N ASP A 290 -15.88 -6.34 -16.56
CA ASP A 290 -16.57 -5.55 -17.59
C ASP A 290 -16.43 -4.04 -17.33
N LYS A 291 -16.46 -3.61 -16.06
CA LYS A 291 -16.21 -2.22 -15.65
C LYS A 291 -14.80 -1.77 -16.01
N VAL A 292 -13.79 -2.59 -15.72
CA VAL A 292 -12.39 -2.29 -16.08
C VAL A 292 -12.22 -2.21 -17.60
N LEU A 293 -12.80 -3.14 -18.34
CA LEU A 293 -12.79 -3.12 -19.80
C LEU A 293 -13.44 -1.85 -20.35
N GLN A 294 -14.58 -1.43 -19.80
CA GLN A 294 -15.27 -0.21 -20.19
C GLN A 294 -14.44 1.05 -19.90
N ASN A 295 -13.76 1.11 -18.75
CA ASN A 295 -12.85 2.20 -18.44
C ASN A 295 -11.70 2.27 -19.46
N PHE A 296 -11.09 1.14 -19.81
CA PHE A 296 -10.02 1.09 -20.81
C PHE A 296 -10.52 1.48 -22.21
N ARG A 297 -11.78 1.18 -22.56
CA ARG A 297 -12.43 1.70 -23.79
C ARG A 297 -12.48 3.23 -23.79
N GLY A 298 -12.74 3.85 -22.64
CA GLY A 298 -12.67 5.30 -22.49
C GLY A 298 -11.26 5.86 -22.71
N ILE A 299 -10.23 5.16 -22.20
CA ILE A 299 -8.83 5.60 -22.35
C ILE A 299 -8.36 5.47 -23.80
N VAL A 300 -8.65 4.36 -24.49
CA VAL A 300 -8.22 4.18 -25.89
C VAL A 300 -8.87 5.20 -26.82
N ASP A 301 -10.13 5.56 -26.58
CA ASP A 301 -10.82 6.62 -27.32
C ASP A 301 -10.13 7.99 -27.14
N ARG A 302 -9.71 8.31 -25.91
CA ARG A 302 -8.92 9.52 -25.62
C ARG A 302 -7.57 9.52 -26.32
N LEU A 303 -6.84 8.41 -26.33
CA LEU A 303 -5.55 8.32 -27.02
C LEU A 303 -5.66 8.50 -28.54
N ASN A 304 -6.80 8.13 -29.12
CA ASN A 304 -7.10 8.36 -30.53
C ASN A 304 -7.48 9.83 -30.83
N LYS A 305 -7.96 10.56 -29.83
CA LYS A 305 -8.44 11.95 -29.97
C LYS A 305 -7.45 13.00 -29.49
N VAL A 306 -6.49 12.66 -28.64
CA VAL A 306 -5.57 13.62 -28.03
C VAL A 306 -4.68 14.31 -29.07
N LEU A 307 -4.63 15.64 -29.01
CA LEU A 307 -3.88 16.49 -29.94
C LEU A 307 -2.82 17.35 -29.25
N VAL A 308 -3.05 17.75 -27.99
CA VAL A 308 -2.22 18.76 -27.31
C VAL A 308 -2.16 18.53 -25.80
N CYS A 309 -1.14 19.07 -25.15
CA CYS A 309 -1.09 19.21 -23.69
C CYS A 309 -1.23 20.67 -23.30
N ILE A 310 -2.39 21.06 -22.78
CA ILE A 310 -2.70 22.48 -22.48
C ILE A 310 -1.89 23.04 -21.31
N SER A 311 -1.53 22.18 -20.36
CA SER A 311 -0.87 22.58 -19.12
C SER A 311 0.65 22.67 -19.24
N ASP A 312 1.23 22.00 -20.24
CA ASP A 312 2.67 21.91 -20.41
C ASP A 312 3.02 21.75 -21.91
N PRO A 313 3.37 22.86 -22.60
CA PRO A 313 3.75 22.83 -24.01
C PRO A 313 5.00 21.99 -24.32
N SER A 314 5.79 21.61 -23.31
CA SER A 314 6.99 20.78 -23.50
C SER A 314 6.70 19.28 -23.61
N ILE A 315 5.47 18.85 -23.29
CA ILE A 315 5.05 17.46 -23.37
C ILE A 315 4.93 17.01 -24.83
N ASN A 316 5.74 16.03 -25.20
CA ASN A 316 5.64 15.37 -26.50
C ASN A 316 4.50 14.34 -26.50
N ILE A 317 3.46 14.63 -27.27
CA ILE A 317 2.24 13.80 -27.36
C ILE A 317 2.55 12.37 -27.81
N ASN A 318 3.38 12.19 -28.84
CA ASN A 318 3.69 10.86 -29.38
C ASN A 318 4.42 9.99 -28.36
N ILE A 319 5.32 10.56 -27.57
CA ILE A 319 6.02 9.82 -26.49
C ILE A 319 5.01 9.30 -25.47
N TYR A 320 4.05 10.14 -25.04
CA TYR A 320 3.06 9.73 -24.05
C TYR A 320 2.02 8.77 -24.63
N LYS A 321 1.59 8.93 -25.89
CA LYS A 321 0.74 7.97 -26.59
C LYS A 321 1.39 6.57 -26.60
N ASN A 322 2.67 6.48 -26.95
CA ASN A 322 3.42 5.21 -26.94
C ASN A 322 3.53 4.61 -25.52
N LYS A 323 3.83 5.43 -24.51
CA LYS A 323 3.86 4.96 -23.11
C LYS A 323 2.51 4.42 -22.65
N PHE A 324 1.41 5.08 -22.99
CA PHE A 324 0.07 4.61 -22.61
C PHE A 324 -0.37 3.39 -23.42
N LYS A 325 -0.04 3.30 -24.72
CA LYS A 325 -0.21 2.08 -25.52
C LYS A 325 0.45 0.89 -24.81
N ASP A 326 1.71 1.04 -24.39
CA ASP A 326 2.47 -0.01 -23.72
C ASP A 326 1.94 -0.34 -22.31
N LYS A 327 1.51 0.68 -21.55
CA LYS A 327 0.90 0.52 -20.21
C LYS A 327 -0.36 -0.33 -20.29
N TYR A 328 -1.29 0.03 -21.16
CA TYR A 328 -2.61 -0.59 -21.26
C TYR A 328 -2.66 -1.77 -22.23
N LYS A 329 -1.54 -2.11 -22.89
CA LYS A 329 -1.43 -3.17 -23.90
C LYS A 329 -2.43 -2.99 -25.06
N PHE A 330 -2.61 -1.75 -25.49
CA PHE A 330 -3.37 -1.47 -26.70
C PHE A 330 -2.58 -1.84 -27.95
N VAL A 331 -3.29 -2.28 -28.98
CA VAL A 331 -2.72 -2.53 -30.31
C VAL A 331 -2.94 -1.32 -31.20
N GLU A 332 -2.08 -1.15 -32.19
CA GLU A 332 -2.10 -0.04 -33.13
C GLU A 332 -2.14 -0.61 -34.55
N ASP A 333 -3.07 -0.13 -35.37
CA ASP A 333 -3.12 -0.50 -36.78
C ASP A 333 -2.12 0.30 -37.63
N SER A 334 -2.05 0.02 -38.92
CA SER A 334 -1.14 0.71 -39.85
C SER A 334 -1.42 2.20 -40.02
N GLU A 335 -2.60 2.69 -39.63
CA GLU A 335 -2.99 4.10 -39.68
C GLU A 335 -2.68 4.84 -38.37
N GLY A 336 -2.15 4.14 -37.37
CA GLY A 336 -1.83 4.71 -36.05
C GLY A 336 -3.02 4.80 -35.11
N LYS A 337 -4.11 4.08 -35.38
CA LYS A 337 -5.30 4.05 -34.52
C LYS A 337 -5.15 2.94 -33.48
N TYR A 338 -5.39 3.30 -32.22
CA TYR A 338 -5.35 2.37 -31.11
C TYR A 338 -6.69 1.65 -30.92
N SER A 339 -6.60 0.38 -30.51
CA SER A 339 -7.74 -0.44 -30.13
C SER A 339 -7.38 -1.42 -29.02
N ILE A 340 -8.41 -2.02 -28.41
CA ILE A 340 -8.24 -3.06 -27.39
C ILE A 340 -8.20 -4.40 -28.09
N ASP A 341 -7.09 -5.12 -27.91
CA ASP A 341 -7.01 -6.55 -28.17
C ASP A 341 -7.50 -7.32 -26.92
N VAL A 342 -8.46 -8.23 -27.11
CA VAL A 342 -9.13 -8.91 -25.99
C VAL A 342 -8.18 -9.86 -25.27
N GLU A 343 -7.30 -10.55 -26.00
CA GLU A 343 -6.33 -11.47 -25.41
C GLU A 343 -5.28 -10.72 -24.58
N SER A 344 -4.76 -9.62 -25.11
CA SER A 344 -3.82 -8.75 -24.40
C SER A 344 -4.44 -8.11 -23.16
N PHE A 345 -5.71 -7.68 -23.25
CA PHE A 345 -6.46 -7.16 -22.10
C PHE A 345 -6.66 -8.23 -21.02
N ASP A 346 -7.15 -9.42 -21.37
CA ASP A 346 -7.39 -10.50 -20.41
C ASP A 346 -6.09 -10.91 -19.69
N LYS A 347 -4.99 -11.02 -20.43
CA LYS A 347 -3.67 -11.33 -19.87
C LYS A 347 -3.20 -10.23 -18.90
N LEU A 348 -3.39 -8.96 -19.25
CA LEU A 348 -3.04 -7.84 -18.38
C LEU A 348 -3.91 -7.82 -17.12
N TYR A 349 -5.23 -7.89 -17.27
CA TYR A 349 -6.20 -7.91 -16.17
C TYR A 349 -5.88 -9.03 -15.18
N LYS A 350 -5.69 -10.26 -15.68
CA LYS A 350 -5.36 -11.41 -14.84
C LYS A 350 -4.01 -11.28 -14.15
N SER A 351 -3.01 -10.73 -14.84
CA SER A 351 -1.70 -10.49 -14.24
C SER A 351 -1.76 -9.48 -13.09
N LEU A 352 -2.60 -8.45 -13.21
CA LEU A 352 -2.75 -7.44 -12.17
C LEU A 352 -3.55 -8.00 -10.98
N MET A 353 -4.76 -8.51 -11.21
CA MET A 353 -5.70 -8.89 -10.15
C MET A 353 -5.41 -10.24 -9.47
N PHE A 354 -4.80 -11.20 -10.18
CA PHE A 354 -4.60 -12.57 -9.68
C PHE A 354 -3.13 -13.02 -9.73
N GLY A 355 -2.28 -12.31 -10.47
CA GLY A 355 -0.86 -12.63 -10.58
C GLY A 355 -0.10 -12.20 -9.33
N PHE A 356 -0.16 -10.90 -9.01
CA PHE A 356 0.48 -10.34 -7.82
C PHE A 356 -0.51 -10.36 -6.65
N THR A 357 -0.35 -11.37 -5.78
CA THR A 357 -1.12 -11.50 -4.55
C THR A 357 -0.18 -11.73 -3.37
N GLU A 358 -0.59 -11.37 -2.17
CA GLU A 358 0.19 -11.64 -0.95
C GLU A 358 0.53 -13.13 -0.85
N THR A 359 -0.43 -14.02 -1.13
CA THR A 359 -0.23 -15.47 -1.09
C THR A 359 0.85 -15.94 -2.08
N ASN A 360 0.77 -15.53 -3.36
CA ASN A 360 1.74 -15.94 -4.38
C ASN A 360 3.14 -15.38 -4.09
N ILE A 361 3.22 -14.14 -3.61
CA ILE A 361 4.48 -13.49 -3.25
C ILE A 361 5.08 -14.17 -2.01
N ALA A 362 4.29 -14.45 -0.97
CA ALA A 362 4.75 -15.14 0.23
C ALA A 362 5.38 -16.50 -0.12
N GLU A 363 4.74 -17.28 -0.98
CA GLU A 363 5.26 -18.55 -1.47
C GLU A 363 6.59 -18.37 -2.21
N ASN A 364 6.67 -17.44 -3.17
CA ASN A 364 7.89 -17.18 -3.95
C ASN A 364 9.08 -16.73 -3.08
N TYR A 365 8.79 -15.96 -2.02
CA TYR A 365 9.76 -15.43 -1.08
C TYR A 365 10.08 -16.38 0.09
N LYS A 366 9.38 -17.52 0.21
CA LYS A 366 9.46 -18.40 1.38
C LYS A 366 9.20 -17.64 2.70
N ILE A 367 8.18 -16.80 2.68
CA ILE A 367 7.69 -16.05 3.85
C ILE A 367 6.39 -16.71 4.31
N LYS A 368 6.21 -16.87 5.63
CA LYS A 368 4.95 -17.37 6.17
C LYS A 368 3.95 -16.21 6.22
N THR A 369 2.71 -16.47 5.83
CA THR A 369 1.60 -15.55 6.05
C THR A 369 0.38 -16.28 6.64
N ARG A 370 -0.62 -15.51 7.06
CA ARG A 370 -1.95 -16.00 7.45
C ARG A 370 -2.59 -16.78 6.30
N ALA A 371 -3.50 -17.71 6.61
CA ALA A 371 -4.11 -18.57 5.59
C ALA A 371 -5.23 -17.89 4.78
N SER A 372 -5.85 -16.84 5.34
CA SER A 372 -6.96 -16.08 4.76
C SER A 372 -7.01 -14.70 5.39
N TYR A 373 -7.55 -13.71 4.69
CA TYR A 373 -7.85 -12.38 5.17
C TYR A 373 -8.74 -12.43 6.43
N PHE A 374 -9.68 -13.37 6.49
CA PHE A 374 -10.61 -13.60 7.61
C PHE A 374 -9.97 -14.36 8.79
N SER A 375 -8.69 -14.14 9.05
CA SER A 375 -8.00 -14.70 10.22
C SER A 375 -7.99 -13.68 11.34
N ASP A 376 -8.26 -14.13 12.58
CA ASP A 376 -8.21 -13.27 13.77
C ASP A 376 -6.91 -12.47 13.86
N SER A 377 -7.04 -11.17 14.08
CA SER A 377 -5.93 -10.26 14.34
C SER A 377 -5.39 -10.47 15.76
N LEU A 378 -4.10 -10.77 15.88
CA LEU A 378 -3.43 -10.85 17.18
C LEU A 378 -2.67 -9.54 17.49
N PRO A 379 -2.35 -9.25 18.77
CA PRO A 379 -1.58 -8.07 19.11
C PRO A 379 -0.27 -7.98 18.31
N PRO A 380 0.05 -6.80 17.76
CA PRO A 380 1.27 -6.61 16.98
C PRO A 380 2.52 -6.76 17.87
N VAL A 381 3.66 -6.94 17.22
CA VAL A 381 4.99 -6.94 17.88
C VAL A 381 5.89 -5.90 17.24
N LYS A 382 6.88 -5.44 18.01
CA LYS A 382 7.93 -4.55 17.50
C LYS A 382 9.16 -5.37 17.10
N ILE A 383 9.61 -5.23 15.86
CA ILE A 383 10.90 -5.78 15.43
C ILE A 383 12.02 -4.91 16.00
N LYS A 384 12.98 -5.53 16.69
CA LYS A 384 14.03 -4.79 17.41
C LYS A 384 14.92 -3.99 16.47
N ASN A 385 15.42 -4.64 15.42
CA ASN A 385 16.37 -4.04 14.50
C ASN A 385 16.33 -4.72 13.12
N LEU A 386 15.63 -4.12 12.17
CA LEU A 386 15.61 -4.57 10.78
C LEU A 386 16.92 -4.29 10.04
N LEU A 387 17.75 -3.37 10.53
CA LEU A 387 19.02 -3.01 9.89
C LEU A 387 20.16 -3.98 10.23
N ASP A 388 20.01 -4.77 11.30
CA ASP A 388 20.95 -5.82 11.68
C ASP A 388 20.77 -7.08 10.83
N ASN A 389 21.83 -7.47 10.09
CA ASN A 389 21.83 -8.67 9.24
C ASN A 389 21.85 -9.97 10.06
N GLU A 390 22.16 -9.91 11.35
CA GLU A 390 22.00 -11.06 12.24
C GLU A 390 20.51 -11.34 12.52
N ILE A 391 19.63 -10.37 12.35
CA ILE A 391 18.18 -10.54 12.58
C ILE A 391 17.42 -10.64 11.26
N TYR A 392 17.76 -9.81 10.27
CA TYR A 392 17.01 -9.67 9.03
C TYR A 392 17.93 -9.38 7.84
N THR A 393 17.93 -10.24 6.82
CA THR A 393 18.73 -10.06 5.59
C THR A 393 17.87 -9.67 4.39
N ILE A 394 18.51 -9.14 3.35
CA ILE A 394 17.82 -8.81 2.09
C ILE A 394 17.32 -10.08 1.41
N GLU A 395 18.13 -11.14 1.41
CA GLU A 395 17.92 -12.37 0.66
C GLU A 395 16.86 -13.27 1.32
N GLU A 396 16.91 -13.41 2.65
CA GLU A 396 16.12 -14.40 3.39
C GLU A 396 15.18 -13.79 4.43
N GLY A 397 15.34 -12.51 4.77
CA GLY A 397 14.55 -11.83 5.80
C GLY A 397 14.89 -12.42 7.16
N PHE A 398 13.88 -12.82 7.94
CA PHE A 398 14.11 -13.50 9.22
C PHE A 398 14.49 -14.98 9.09
N ASN A 399 14.20 -15.61 7.95
CA ASN A 399 14.32 -17.06 7.76
C ASN A 399 15.73 -17.46 7.30
N ILE A 400 16.75 -16.98 8.01
CA ILE A 400 18.16 -17.07 7.62
C ILE A 400 18.66 -18.53 7.73
N SER A 401 19.17 -19.08 6.63
CA SER A 401 19.60 -20.48 6.56
C SER A 401 20.83 -20.77 7.41
N ASP A 402 21.81 -19.87 7.46
CA ASP A 402 23.02 -19.96 8.29
C ASP A 402 22.71 -20.04 9.80
N LYS A 403 21.48 -19.72 10.20
CA LYS A 403 20.99 -19.80 11.59
C LYS A 403 20.00 -20.94 11.83
N ASP A 404 19.82 -21.84 10.86
CA ASP A 404 18.80 -22.89 10.85
C ASP A 404 17.38 -22.33 11.12
N MET A 405 17.11 -21.14 10.56
CA MET A 405 15.82 -20.45 10.67
C MET A 405 14.94 -20.58 9.41
N GLU A 406 15.50 -21.09 8.30
CA GLU A 406 14.79 -21.26 7.02
C GLU A 406 13.71 -22.35 7.08
N LYS A 407 14.03 -23.48 7.72
CA LYS A 407 13.11 -24.63 7.83
C LYS A 407 11.89 -24.27 8.68
N GLU A 408 10.71 -24.66 8.21
CA GLU A 408 9.43 -24.43 8.90
C GLU A 408 9.21 -22.98 9.33
N TYR A 409 9.82 -22.01 8.63
CA TYR A 409 9.69 -20.59 8.92
C TYR A 409 10.04 -20.25 10.39
N ARG A 410 11.03 -20.95 10.96
CA ARG A 410 11.48 -20.79 12.36
C ARG A 410 11.88 -19.34 12.66
N GLY A 411 12.41 -18.62 11.67
CA GLY A 411 12.74 -17.20 11.77
C GLY A 411 11.56 -16.29 12.11
N GLN A 412 10.34 -16.66 11.74
CA GLN A 412 9.12 -15.89 12.06
C GLN A 412 8.36 -16.43 13.27
N ASN A 413 8.75 -17.59 13.80
CA ASN A 413 8.05 -18.24 14.89
C ASN A 413 8.35 -17.53 16.23
N LYS A 414 7.31 -16.97 16.87
CA LYS A 414 7.44 -16.23 18.13
C LYS A 414 8.02 -17.07 19.28
N ALA A 415 7.81 -18.38 19.27
CA ALA A 415 8.34 -19.26 20.31
C ALA A 415 9.84 -19.57 20.15
N ILE A 416 10.39 -19.39 18.94
CA ILE A 416 11.77 -19.76 18.57
C ILE A 416 12.63 -18.51 18.46
N ASN A 417 12.28 -17.56 17.59
CA ASN A 417 13.10 -16.38 17.31
C ASN A 417 12.75 -15.18 18.20
N LYS A 418 12.90 -15.34 19.52
CA LYS A 418 12.56 -14.29 20.50
C LYS A 418 13.51 -13.09 20.45
N GLN A 419 14.71 -13.25 19.89
CA GLN A 419 15.68 -12.18 19.73
C GLN A 419 15.29 -11.17 18.66
N ALA A 420 14.44 -11.53 17.70
CA ALA A 420 14.06 -10.64 16.60
C ALA A 420 13.02 -9.58 17.00
N TYR A 421 12.22 -9.82 18.03
CA TYR A 421 11.07 -8.99 18.35
C TYR A 421 10.94 -8.69 19.85
N GLU A 422 10.13 -7.69 20.17
CA GLU A 422 9.68 -7.33 21.51
C GLU A 422 8.15 -7.26 21.54
N GLU A 423 7.58 -7.68 22.67
CA GLU A 423 6.16 -7.48 22.92
C GLU A 423 5.89 -5.99 23.19
N ILE A 424 4.75 -5.51 22.73
CA ILE A 424 4.35 -4.11 22.88
C ILE A 424 3.66 -3.91 24.25
N SER A 425 3.83 -2.72 24.84
CA SER A 425 3.10 -2.37 26.06
C SER A 425 1.60 -2.35 25.83
N LYS A 426 0.85 -3.06 26.67
CA LYS A 426 -0.62 -3.08 26.65
C LYS A 426 -1.23 -1.71 26.91
N GLU A 427 -0.52 -0.83 27.61
CA GLU A 427 -0.99 0.53 27.88
C GLU A 427 -1.12 1.38 26.61
N HIS A 428 -0.44 1.00 25.52
CA HIS A 428 -0.49 1.68 24.23
C HIS A 428 -1.39 0.97 23.21
N LEU A 429 -2.04 -0.14 23.61
CA LEU A 429 -2.95 -0.90 22.76
C LEU A 429 -4.41 -0.54 23.03
N ALA A 430 -5.19 -0.32 21.98
CA ALA A 430 -6.65 -0.21 22.03
C ALA A 430 -7.29 -1.34 21.20
N VAL A 431 -8.43 -1.86 21.68
CA VAL A 431 -9.17 -2.96 21.04
C VAL A 431 -10.67 -2.67 21.22
N TYR A 432 -11.47 -2.87 20.17
CA TYR A 432 -12.92 -2.81 20.29
C TYR A 432 -13.44 -3.99 21.11
N LYS A 433 -14.23 -3.71 22.15
CA LYS A 433 -14.84 -4.75 23.00
C LYS A 433 -16.35 -4.60 23.03
N ILE A 434 -17.04 -5.73 22.91
CA ILE A 434 -18.48 -5.84 23.12
C ILE A 434 -18.71 -6.29 24.56
N GLN A 435 -19.36 -5.43 25.36
CA GLN A 435 -19.74 -5.77 26.74
C GLN A 435 -21.06 -6.52 26.77
N MET A 436 -21.03 -7.80 27.16
CA MET A 436 -22.20 -8.66 27.26
C MET A 436 -22.69 -8.74 28.71
N CYS A 437 -23.78 -8.03 29.03
CA CYS A 437 -24.35 -8.00 30.37
C CYS A 437 -25.58 -8.92 30.50
N LYS A 438 -25.55 -9.83 31.49
CA LYS A 438 -26.68 -10.69 31.83
C LYS A 438 -27.60 -10.01 32.84
N SER A 439 -28.90 -10.03 32.55
CA SER A 439 -29.93 -9.60 33.52
C SER A 439 -30.06 -10.64 34.63
N VAL A 440 -29.47 -10.35 35.79
CA VAL A 440 -29.57 -11.16 37.03
C VAL A 440 -30.03 -10.23 38.17
N LYS A 441 -30.76 -10.77 39.16
CA LYS A 441 -31.11 -10.00 40.37
C LYS A 441 -29.80 -9.54 41.03
N ALA A 442 -29.68 -8.23 41.24
CA ALA A 442 -28.45 -7.46 41.32
C ALA A 442 -27.31 -8.02 42.22
N PRO A 443 -26.04 -7.71 41.88
CA PRO A 443 -25.58 -6.96 40.69
C PRO A 443 -25.46 -7.86 39.44
N GLY A 444 -25.81 -7.31 38.27
CA GLY A 444 -25.74 -8.02 36.99
C GLY A 444 -24.29 -8.34 36.58
N ILE A 445 -24.05 -9.51 36.00
CA ILE A 445 -22.72 -9.93 35.55
C ILE A 445 -22.49 -9.49 34.10
N CYS A 446 -21.36 -8.84 33.81
CA CYS A 446 -20.94 -8.45 32.47
C CYS A 446 -19.60 -9.11 32.11
N ILE A 447 -19.42 -9.45 30.83
CA ILE A 447 -18.18 -9.99 30.28
C ILE A 447 -17.82 -9.15 29.05
N ASP A 448 -16.59 -8.67 28.99
CA ASP A 448 -16.08 -7.99 27.79
C ASP A 448 -15.46 -9.03 26.85
N VAL A 449 -15.86 -9.00 25.59
CA VAL A 449 -15.37 -9.88 24.52
C VAL A 449 -14.77 -8.98 23.45
N ASP A 450 -13.54 -9.26 23.03
CA ASP A 450 -12.96 -8.58 21.86
C ASP A 450 -13.85 -8.88 20.64
N ASN A 451 -14.05 -7.88 19.77
CA ASN A 451 -15.00 -7.91 18.64
C ASN A 451 -15.03 -9.23 17.84
#